data_AF-A0A0M3IP22-F1
#
_entry.id   AF-A0A0M3IP22-F1
#
_cell.length_a   1.000
_cell.length_b   1.000
_cell.length_c   1.000
_cell.angle_alpha   90.00
_cell.angle_beta   90.00
_cell.angle_gamma   90.00
#
_symmetry.space_group_name_H-M   'P 1'
#
loop_
_entity.id
_entity.type
_entity.pdbx_description
1 polymer ?
#
loop_
_entity_poly.entity_id
_entity_poly.type
_entity_poly.pdbx_seq_one_letter_code
_entity_poly.pdbx_strand_id
1 'polypeptide(L)'
;LQNLSAIIGPNGSGKSNVIDSLLFVFGYRASKIRSKKISVLIHSSKGNENLQSCTPDGTFDLVEGSQFKVTRTAYKDNSSKYTYNGKAMQFKDIAKRLREVGIDLIHNRFLILQGEVEQIAMMKPKALTENDDGMLEYLEDIIGSSRLKIPIEKLQKKIESLQEERTAQLTRVKMAEKEKNELEGPVKGIVMELRIDNGIALCRNRLLQVEK
;
A
#
# COMPACT_ATOMS: atom_id res chain seq x y z
N LEU A 1 -12.14 30.58 -25.61
CA LEU A 1 -12.13 30.87 -24.16
C LEU A 1 -13.39 30.28 -23.53
N GLN A 2 -13.44 28.97 -23.34
CA GLN A 2 -14.53 28.27 -22.61
C GLN A 2 -13.96 27.38 -21.48
N ASN A 3 -12.77 27.70 -20.97
CA ASN A 3 -12.02 26.79 -20.10
C ASN A 3 -12.01 27.25 -18.62
N LEU A 4 -12.83 28.24 -18.27
CA LEU A 4 -12.95 28.73 -16.90
C LEU A 4 -14.40 29.07 -16.59
N SER A 5 -14.95 28.38 -15.59
CA SER A 5 -16.27 28.65 -15.04
C SER A 5 -16.11 29.14 -13.61
N ALA A 6 -16.64 30.33 -13.32
CA ALA A 6 -16.63 30.89 -11.98
C ALA A 6 -18.01 30.80 -11.34
N ILE A 7 -18.08 30.28 -10.12
CA ILE A 7 -19.32 30.22 -9.32
C ILE A 7 -19.33 31.43 -8.37
N ILE A 8 -20.18 32.42 -8.65
CA ILE A 8 -20.31 33.64 -7.84
C ILE A 8 -21.71 33.73 -7.21
N GLY A 9 -21.83 34.47 -6.11
CA GLY A 9 -23.10 34.67 -5.40
C GLY A 9 -22.90 35.19 -3.97
N PRO A 10 -23.95 35.66 -3.29
CA PRO A 10 -23.87 36.18 -1.92
C PRO A 10 -23.54 35.09 -0.89
N ASN A 11 -23.13 35.48 0.32
CA ASN A 11 -22.93 34.53 1.43
C ASN A 11 -24.24 33.80 1.73
N GLY A 12 -24.18 32.48 1.89
CA GLY A 12 -25.36 31.64 2.08
C GLY A 12 -26.11 31.23 0.80
N SER A 13 -25.67 31.66 -0.40
CA SER A 13 -26.32 31.30 -1.68
C SER A 13 -26.14 29.85 -2.14
N GLY A 14 -25.57 28.98 -1.30
CA GLY A 14 -25.36 27.57 -1.63
C GLY A 14 -24.11 27.25 -2.46
N LYS A 15 -23.18 28.18 -2.68
CA LYS A 15 -21.91 27.91 -3.40
C LYS A 15 -21.13 26.73 -2.81
N SER A 16 -21.01 26.70 -1.47
CA SER A 16 -20.36 25.57 -0.77
C SER A 16 -21.14 24.25 -0.94
N ASN A 17 -22.47 24.30 -1.08
CA ASN A 17 -23.28 23.10 -1.26
C ASN A 17 -23.00 22.44 -2.63
N VAL A 18 -22.64 23.23 -3.65
CA VAL A 18 -22.20 22.69 -4.95
C VAL A 18 -20.90 21.89 -4.78
N ILE A 19 -19.93 22.42 -4.03
CA ILE A 19 -18.68 21.72 -3.71
C ILE A 19 -18.95 20.47 -2.86
N ASP A 20 -19.81 20.56 -1.85
CA ASP A 20 -20.20 19.40 -1.02
C ASP A 20 -20.90 18.30 -1.86
N SER A 21 -21.68 18.70 -2.87
CA SER A 21 -22.30 17.76 -3.81
C SER A 21 -21.26 17.06 -4.69
N LEU A 22 -20.24 17.78 -5.14
CA LEU A 22 -19.11 17.18 -5.87
C LEU A 22 -18.31 16.22 -4.98
N LEU A 23 -17.98 16.63 -3.75
CA LEU A 23 -17.34 15.77 -2.75
C LEU A 23 -18.12 14.47 -2.53
N PHE A 24 -19.45 14.57 -2.45
CA PHE A 24 -20.32 13.42 -2.36
C PHE A 24 -20.23 12.53 -3.61
N VAL A 25 -20.33 13.07 -4.83
CA VAL A 25 -20.23 12.27 -6.07
C VAL A 25 -18.88 11.58 -6.18
N PHE A 26 -17.79 12.23 -5.79
CA PHE A 26 -16.42 11.67 -5.86
C PHE A 26 -16.08 10.68 -4.75
N GLY A 27 -16.96 10.46 -3.78
CA GLY A 27 -16.72 9.45 -2.75
C GLY A 27 -15.88 9.91 -1.57
N TYR A 28 -15.76 11.22 -1.35
CA TYR A 28 -15.07 11.73 -0.17
C TYR A 28 -15.75 11.25 1.11
N ARG A 29 -14.93 11.05 2.15
CA ARG A 29 -15.42 10.71 3.49
C ARG A 29 -16.30 11.85 4.00
N ALA A 30 -17.39 11.49 4.69
CA ALA A 30 -18.30 12.46 5.30
C ALA A 30 -17.62 13.40 6.30
N SER A 31 -16.43 13.06 6.82
CA SER A 31 -15.62 13.95 7.66
C SER A 31 -15.02 15.15 6.92
N LYS A 32 -14.84 15.06 5.60
CA LYS A 32 -14.41 16.17 4.73
C LYS A 32 -15.60 16.98 4.20
N ILE A 33 -16.82 16.46 4.33
CA ILE A 33 -18.06 17.20 4.10
C ILE A 33 -18.40 17.93 5.39
N ARG A 34 -18.96 19.14 5.31
CA ARG A 34 -19.36 19.92 6.49
C ARG A 34 -20.34 19.17 7.41
N SER A 35 -21.05 18.16 6.89
CA SER A 35 -21.98 17.31 7.62
C SER A 35 -21.48 15.87 7.70
N LYS A 36 -21.48 15.31 8.92
CA LYS A 36 -21.13 13.90 9.19
C LYS A 36 -22.18 12.91 8.65
N LYS A 37 -23.37 13.36 8.27
CA LYS A 37 -24.49 12.51 7.82
C LYS A 37 -24.81 12.78 6.35
N ILE A 38 -24.84 11.71 5.55
CA ILE A 38 -25.19 11.75 4.12
C ILE A 38 -26.65 12.21 3.93
N SER A 39 -27.55 11.86 4.84
CA SER A 39 -28.96 12.27 4.79
C SER A 39 -29.18 13.78 4.80
N VAL A 40 -28.21 14.57 5.30
CA VAL A 40 -28.27 16.05 5.32
C VAL A 40 -28.12 16.65 3.91
N LEU A 41 -27.61 15.87 2.95
CA LEU A 41 -27.55 16.28 1.55
C LEU A 41 -28.92 16.20 0.86
N ILE A 42 -29.90 15.53 1.48
CA ILE A 42 -31.26 15.44 0.96
C ILE A 42 -31.97 16.76 1.26
N HIS A 43 -32.56 17.36 0.23
CA HIS A 43 -33.29 18.61 0.36
C HIS A 43 -34.44 18.49 1.37
N SER A 44 -34.55 19.45 2.28
CA SER A 44 -35.56 19.47 3.34
C SER A 44 -36.11 20.88 3.53
N SER A 45 -36.77 21.43 2.51
CA SER A 45 -37.52 22.69 2.61
C SER A 45 -38.97 22.43 3.03
N LYS A 46 -39.65 23.48 3.52
CA LYS A 46 -41.09 23.42 3.82
C LYS A 46 -41.86 22.92 2.60
N GLY A 47 -42.58 21.82 2.75
CA GLY A 47 -43.32 21.13 1.68
C GLY A 47 -42.60 19.94 1.04
N ASN A 48 -41.30 19.74 1.29
CA ASN A 48 -40.50 18.63 0.76
C ASN A 48 -39.78 17.82 1.87
N GLU A 49 -40.35 17.78 3.07
CA GLU A 49 -39.69 17.26 4.28
C GLU A 49 -39.52 15.71 4.29
N ASN A 50 -40.20 15.00 3.38
CA ASN A 50 -40.28 13.53 3.36
C ASN A 50 -39.55 12.86 2.19
N LEU A 51 -38.59 13.54 1.56
CA LEU A 51 -37.77 12.92 0.52
C LEU A 51 -36.94 11.75 1.09
N GLN A 52 -37.02 10.60 0.41
CA GLN A 52 -36.37 9.36 0.85
C GLN A 52 -34.95 9.20 0.29
N SER A 53 -34.67 9.88 -0.83
CA SER A 53 -33.37 9.87 -1.48
C SER A 53 -33.13 11.16 -2.24
N CYS A 54 -31.87 11.48 -2.51
CA CYS A 54 -31.50 12.46 -3.51
C CYS A 54 -30.50 11.84 -4.48
N THR A 55 -30.73 12.10 -5.77
CA THR A 55 -29.80 11.75 -6.84
C THR A 55 -29.47 13.04 -7.55
N PRO A 56 -28.19 13.42 -7.69
CA PRO A 56 -27.77 14.50 -8.57
C PRO A 56 -27.92 14.00 -10.01
N ASP A 57 -29.17 13.94 -10.46
CA ASP A 57 -29.52 13.76 -11.87
C ASP A 57 -30.08 15.11 -12.33
N GLY A 58 -29.18 16.05 -12.58
CA GLY A 58 -29.61 17.23 -13.30
C GLY A 58 -29.96 16.79 -14.72
N THR A 59 -31.07 17.29 -15.24
CA THR A 59 -31.31 17.43 -16.67
C THR A 59 -30.24 18.37 -17.25
N PHE A 60 -29.02 17.87 -17.31
CA PHE A 60 -27.92 18.49 -18.01
C PHE A 60 -27.95 17.90 -19.41
N ASP A 61 -27.91 18.75 -20.42
CA ASP A 61 -27.61 18.29 -21.77
C ASP A 61 -26.29 17.55 -21.70
N LEU A 62 -26.34 16.26 -22.06
CA LEU A 62 -25.16 15.42 -22.07
C LEU A 62 -24.17 16.11 -23.01
N VAL A 63 -22.98 16.49 -22.51
CA VAL A 63 -21.97 17.11 -23.35
C VAL A 63 -21.74 16.18 -24.54
N GLU A 64 -21.89 16.70 -25.76
CA GLU A 64 -21.75 15.90 -26.98
C GLU A 64 -20.40 15.15 -26.93
N GLY A 65 -20.46 13.83 -27.07
CA GLY A 65 -19.28 12.95 -26.94
C GLY A 65 -19.01 12.39 -25.54
N SER A 66 -19.90 12.59 -24.55
CA SER A 66 -19.78 11.96 -23.24
C SER A 66 -19.80 10.43 -23.34
N GLN A 67 -18.72 9.78 -22.93
CA GLN A 67 -18.54 8.32 -23.05
C GLN A 67 -19.17 7.52 -21.91
N PHE A 68 -19.41 8.15 -20.76
CA PHE A 68 -19.97 7.50 -19.58
C PHE A 68 -20.70 8.47 -18.65
N LYS A 69 -21.62 7.95 -17.84
CA LYS A 69 -22.35 8.65 -16.78
C LYS A 69 -22.13 7.94 -15.44
N VAL A 70 -21.60 8.66 -14.46
CA VAL A 70 -21.49 8.19 -13.07
C VAL A 70 -22.51 8.92 -12.22
N THR A 71 -23.27 8.18 -11.42
CA THR A 71 -24.27 8.77 -10.54
C THR A 71 -24.21 8.10 -9.17
N ARG A 72 -24.28 8.90 -8.10
CA ARG A 72 -24.34 8.43 -6.72
C ARG A 72 -25.65 8.90 -6.09
N THR A 73 -26.47 7.96 -5.63
CA THR A 73 -27.73 8.24 -4.93
C THR A 73 -27.51 8.16 -3.42
N ALA A 74 -27.92 9.19 -2.68
CA ALA A 74 -27.97 9.19 -1.21
C ALA A 74 -29.37 8.82 -0.73
N TYR A 75 -29.45 8.05 0.35
CA TYR A 75 -30.71 7.63 0.98
C TYR A 75 -30.81 8.19 2.42
N LYS A 76 -32.04 8.30 2.92
CA LYS A 76 -32.34 8.85 4.25
C LYS A 76 -31.75 8.01 5.40
N ASP A 77 -31.51 6.73 5.17
CA ASP A 77 -30.83 5.80 6.08
C ASP A 77 -29.31 6.02 6.18
N ASN A 78 -28.77 7.05 5.50
CA ASN A 78 -27.34 7.34 5.36
C ASN A 78 -26.57 6.34 4.48
N SER A 79 -27.25 5.43 3.78
CA SER A 79 -26.63 4.63 2.75
C SER A 79 -26.47 5.43 1.46
N SER A 80 -25.59 4.96 0.57
CA SER A 80 -25.45 5.52 -0.77
C SER A 80 -25.16 4.44 -1.78
N LYS A 81 -25.69 4.57 -2.99
CA LYS A 81 -25.50 3.60 -4.08
C LYS A 81 -24.90 4.29 -5.28
N TYR A 82 -23.87 3.69 -5.86
CA TYR A 82 -23.31 4.15 -7.12
C TYR A 82 -23.89 3.40 -8.30
N THR A 83 -23.99 4.12 -9.41
CA THR A 83 -24.34 3.58 -10.72
C THR A 83 -23.38 4.12 -11.79
N TYR A 84 -23.02 3.25 -12.72
CA TYR A 84 -22.23 3.55 -13.91
C TYR A 84 -23.07 3.19 -15.14
N ASN A 85 -23.40 4.19 -15.97
CA ASN A 85 -24.33 4.04 -17.10
C ASN A 85 -25.66 3.37 -16.67
N GLY A 86 -26.19 3.76 -15.50
CA GLY A 86 -27.42 3.21 -14.92
C GLY A 86 -27.28 1.84 -14.25
N LYS A 87 -26.14 1.15 -14.37
CA LYS A 87 -25.90 -0.14 -13.72
C LYS A 87 -25.26 0.05 -12.35
N ALA A 88 -25.80 -0.61 -11.33
CA ALA A 88 -25.24 -0.58 -9.98
C ALA A 88 -23.83 -1.18 -9.95
N MET A 89 -22.89 -0.49 -9.30
CA MET A 89 -21.49 -0.91 -9.24
C MET A 89 -20.87 -0.49 -7.90
N GLN A 90 -19.86 -1.23 -7.43
CA GLN A 90 -19.14 -0.88 -6.21
C GLN A 90 -18.22 0.32 -6.45
N PHE A 91 -17.97 1.11 -5.40
CA PHE A 91 -17.07 2.26 -5.48
C PHE A 91 -15.67 1.89 -5.98
N LYS A 92 -15.14 0.73 -5.57
CA LYS A 92 -13.81 0.25 -5.97
C LYS A 92 -13.69 0.08 -7.50
N ASP A 93 -14.72 -0.47 -8.13
CA ASP A 93 -14.73 -0.69 -9.58
C ASP A 93 -14.91 0.63 -10.33
N ILE A 94 -15.74 1.54 -9.82
CA ILE A 94 -15.91 2.89 -10.38
C ILE A 94 -14.61 3.68 -10.29
N ALA A 95 -13.93 3.65 -9.14
CA ALA A 95 -12.63 4.30 -8.96
C ALA A 95 -11.59 3.75 -9.94
N LYS A 96 -11.60 2.43 -10.19
CA LYS A 96 -10.74 1.81 -11.21
C LYS A 96 -11.04 2.32 -12.63
N ARG A 97 -12.32 2.38 -13.01
CA ARG A 97 -12.75 2.89 -14.33
C ARG A 97 -12.43 4.37 -14.53
N LEU A 98 -12.64 5.20 -13.50
CA LEU A 98 -12.32 6.62 -13.56
C LEU A 98 -10.81 6.86 -13.66
N ARG A 99 -10.01 6.02 -13.02
CA ARG A 99 -8.55 6.05 -13.13
C ARG A 99 -8.05 5.75 -14.55
N GLU A 100 -8.74 4.89 -15.30
CA GLU A 100 -8.41 4.62 -16.72
C GLU A 100 -8.55 5.88 -17.59
N VAL A 101 -9.38 6.85 -17.17
CA VAL A 101 -9.60 8.14 -17.83
C VAL A 101 -8.77 9.27 -17.18
N GLY A 102 -7.88 8.92 -16.23
CA GLY A 102 -7.02 9.89 -15.54
C GLY A 102 -7.65 10.61 -14.35
N ILE A 103 -8.85 10.20 -13.92
CA ILE A 103 -9.49 10.73 -12.70
C ILE A 103 -9.18 9.78 -11.54
N ASP A 104 -8.24 10.18 -10.67
CA ASP A 104 -7.92 9.39 -9.48
C ASP A 104 -8.72 9.82 -8.26
N LEU A 105 -9.72 8.99 -7.92
CA LEU A 105 -10.57 9.18 -6.74
C LEU A 105 -9.93 8.72 -5.42
N ILE A 106 -8.70 8.17 -5.46
CA ILE A 106 -8.04 7.65 -4.27
C ILE A 106 -7.12 8.71 -3.65
N HIS A 107 -6.18 9.24 -4.43
CA HIS A 107 -5.27 10.28 -3.97
C HIS A 107 -5.85 11.69 -4.17
N ASN A 108 -6.94 11.83 -4.94
CA ASN A 108 -7.90 12.94 -4.85
C ASN A 108 -7.27 14.35 -4.91
N ARG A 109 -6.35 14.56 -5.87
CA ARG A 109 -5.56 15.80 -6.00
C ARG A 109 -6.14 16.83 -7.00
N PHE A 110 -7.33 16.59 -7.53
CA PHE A 110 -8.00 17.51 -8.47
C PHE A 110 -8.93 18.52 -7.77
N LEU A 111 -9.14 18.38 -6.47
CA LEU A 111 -10.00 19.25 -5.67
C LEU A 111 -9.19 19.85 -4.53
N ILE A 112 -9.24 21.18 -4.40
CA ILE A 112 -8.59 21.92 -3.31
C ILE A 112 -9.70 22.57 -2.49
N LEU A 113 -9.79 22.18 -1.22
CA LEU A 113 -10.78 22.72 -0.30
C LEU A 113 -10.26 23.99 0.39
N GLN A 114 -11.20 24.79 0.87
CA GLN A 114 -10.86 25.95 1.68
C GLN A 114 -10.10 25.51 2.94
N GLY A 115 -8.97 26.16 3.21
CA GLY A 115 -8.08 25.83 4.34
C GLY A 115 -7.07 24.73 4.04
N GLU A 116 -7.21 23.93 2.96
CA GLU A 116 -6.17 22.93 2.62
C GLU A 116 -4.86 23.59 2.20
N VAL A 117 -4.90 24.75 1.56
CA VAL A 117 -3.69 25.52 1.21
C VAL A 117 -2.91 25.95 2.46
N GLU A 118 -3.61 26.41 3.50
CA GLU A 118 -3.01 26.78 4.78
C GLU A 118 -2.46 25.54 5.50
N GLN A 119 -3.18 24.42 5.47
CA GLN A 119 -2.70 23.15 6.03
C GLN A 119 -1.40 22.71 5.36
N ILE A 120 -1.34 22.73 4.02
CA ILE A 120 -0.13 22.39 3.27
C ILE A 120 1.03 23.33 3.62
N ALA A 121 0.76 24.63 3.74
CA ALA A 121 1.79 25.61 4.12
C ALA A 121 2.34 25.38 5.55
N MET A 122 1.52 24.80 6.43
CA MET A 122 1.88 24.49 7.82
C MET A 122 2.40 23.05 8.03
N MET A 123 2.49 22.24 6.97
CA MET A 123 3.00 20.87 7.06
C MET A 123 4.47 20.87 7.49
N LYS A 124 4.81 19.94 8.38
CA LYS A 124 6.20 19.69 8.77
C LYS A 124 6.93 18.97 7.63
N PRO A 125 8.27 19.08 7.52
CA PRO A 125 9.03 18.39 6.48
C PRO A 125 8.80 16.87 6.43
N LYS A 126 8.60 16.26 7.60
CA LYS A 126 8.33 14.83 7.77
C LYS A 126 7.33 14.64 8.91
N ALA A 127 6.50 13.60 8.80
CA ALA A 127 5.63 13.16 9.88
C ALA A 127 6.41 12.86 11.16
N LEU A 128 5.94 13.39 12.30
CA LEU A 128 6.53 13.06 13.61
C LEU A 128 5.95 11.79 14.21
N THR A 129 4.73 11.43 13.82
CA THR A 129 4.01 10.25 14.30
C THR A 129 3.39 9.53 13.10
N GLU A 130 3.11 8.24 13.22
CA GLU A 130 2.51 7.45 12.12
C GLU A 130 1.11 7.95 11.70
N ASN A 131 0.46 8.76 12.52
CA ASN A 131 -0.87 9.32 12.26
C ASN A 131 -0.84 10.77 11.76
N ASP A 132 0.35 11.37 11.66
CA ASP A 132 0.52 12.73 11.15
C ASP A 132 1.06 12.66 9.72
N ASP A 133 0.64 13.57 8.85
CA ASP A 133 1.10 13.62 7.45
C ASP A 133 2.05 14.82 7.29
N GLY A 134 3.33 14.53 7.03
CA GLY A 134 4.31 15.54 6.66
C GLY A 134 4.37 15.77 5.16
N MET A 135 5.18 16.74 4.76
CA MET A 135 5.39 17.08 3.35
C MET A 135 6.03 15.91 2.58
N LEU A 136 6.93 15.14 3.20
CA LEU A 136 7.50 13.95 2.59
C LEU A 136 6.44 12.90 2.28
N GLU A 137 5.62 12.54 3.26
CA GLU A 137 4.54 11.57 3.12
C GLU A 137 3.52 12.03 2.07
N TYR A 138 3.22 13.34 2.06
CA TYR A 138 2.36 13.97 1.05
C TYR A 138 2.92 13.82 -0.38
N LEU A 139 4.23 14.02 -0.57
CA LEU A 139 4.89 13.83 -1.87
C LEU A 139 4.98 12.35 -2.28
N GLU A 140 5.28 11.46 -1.33
CA GLU A 140 5.32 10.02 -1.58
C GLU A 140 3.96 9.47 -2.00
N ASP A 141 2.87 10.01 -1.44
CA ASP A 141 1.51 9.68 -1.85
C ASP A 141 1.21 10.17 -3.28
N ILE A 142 1.67 11.36 -3.66
CA ILE A 142 1.52 11.90 -5.03
C ILE A 142 2.28 11.05 -6.06
N ILE A 143 3.52 10.68 -5.73
CA ILE A 143 4.36 9.85 -6.61
C ILE A 143 3.85 8.39 -6.62
N GLY A 144 3.13 7.99 -5.57
CA GLY A 144 2.67 6.62 -5.36
C GLY A 144 3.79 5.69 -4.89
N SER A 145 4.87 6.22 -4.31
CA SER A 145 5.93 5.43 -3.67
C SER A 145 5.51 4.91 -2.29
N SER A 146 4.52 5.54 -1.66
CA SER A 146 3.96 5.13 -0.36
C SER A 146 3.56 3.64 -0.31
N ARG A 147 3.05 3.08 -1.43
CA ARG A 147 2.69 1.66 -1.57
C ARG A 147 3.87 0.69 -1.44
N LEU A 148 5.11 1.17 -1.65
CA LEU A 148 6.32 0.34 -1.61
C LEU A 148 6.92 0.26 -0.21
N LYS A 149 6.54 1.16 0.71
CA LYS A 149 7.08 1.22 2.08
C LYS A 149 6.93 -0.10 2.83
N ILE A 150 5.70 -0.63 2.93
CA ILE A 150 5.40 -1.88 3.64
C ILE A 150 6.10 -3.10 3.01
N PRO A 151 6.06 -3.31 1.67
CA PRO A 151 6.83 -4.36 1.03
C PRO A 151 8.34 -4.29 1.32
N ILE A 152 8.93 -3.10 1.25
CA ILE A 152 10.36 -2.89 1.50
C ILE A 152 10.70 -3.23 2.95
N GLU A 153 9.93 -2.76 3.93
CA GLU A 153 10.14 -3.07 5.35
C GLU A 153 10.05 -4.58 5.63
N LYS A 154 9.11 -5.28 4.98
CA LYS A 154 9.01 -6.75 5.09
C LYS A 154 10.22 -7.46 4.50
N LEU A 155 10.70 -7.00 3.35
CA LEU A 155 11.89 -7.55 2.71
C LEU A 155 13.14 -7.30 3.54
N GLN A 156 13.29 -6.11 4.14
CA GLN A 156 14.39 -5.77 5.03
C GLN A 156 14.44 -6.70 6.25
N LYS A 157 13.30 -6.88 6.94
CA LYS A 157 13.20 -7.85 8.06
C LYS A 157 13.58 -9.27 7.62
N LYS A 158 13.19 -9.67 6.41
CA LYS A 158 13.55 -11.00 5.90
C LYS A 158 15.05 -11.11 5.60
N ILE A 159 15.65 -10.08 5.02
CA ILE A 159 17.10 -10.01 4.76
C ILE A 159 17.87 -10.11 6.07
N GLU A 160 17.47 -9.37 7.10
CA GLU A 160 18.09 -9.42 8.44
C GLU A 160 18.07 -10.84 9.02
N SER A 161 16.91 -11.51 9.01
CA SER A 161 16.81 -12.90 9.51
C SER A 161 17.72 -13.88 8.76
N LEU A 162 17.81 -13.74 7.43
CA LEU A 162 18.67 -14.59 6.60
C LEU A 162 20.15 -14.28 6.81
N GLN A 163 20.50 -13.02 7.08
CA GLN A 163 21.87 -12.62 7.40
C GLN A 163 22.31 -13.20 8.76
N GLU A 164 21.44 -13.20 9.76
CA GLU A 164 21.71 -13.85 11.05
C GLU A 164 21.93 -15.36 10.89
N GLU A 165 21.03 -16.05 10.18
CA GLU A 165 21.16 -17.48 9.89
C GLU A 165 22.47 -17.79 9.15
N ARG A 166 22.78 -17.03 8.09
CA ARG A 166 24.03 -17.18 7.33
C ARG A 166 25.25 -17.03 8.22
N THR A 167 25.25 -16.03 9.09
CA THR A 167 26.39 -15.73 9.98
C THR A 167 26.59 -16.85 11.01
N ALA A 168 25.51 -17.41 11.54
CA ALA A 168 25.58 -18.55 12.44
C ALA A 168 26.16 -19.79 11.73
N GLN A 169 25.70 -20.09 10.51
CA GLN A 169 26.22 -21.24 9.74
C GLN A 169 27.68 -21.06 9.34
N LEU A 170 28.07 -19.86 8.88
CA LEU A 170 29.48 -19.55 8.58
C LEU A 170 30.39 -19.73 9.80
N THR A 171 29.92 -19.36 10.98
CA THR A 171 30.67 -19.55 12.22
C THR A 171 30.89 -21.04 12.52
N ARG A 172 29.84 -21.87 12.37
CA ARG A 172 29.94 -23.33 12.55
C ARG A 172 30.90 -23.97 11.54
N VAL A 173 30.81 -23.60 10.27
CA VAL A 173 31.70 -24.12 9.23
C VAL A 173 33.16 -23.77 9.52
N LYS A 174 33.44 -22.52 9.92
CA LYS A 174 34.81 -22.11 10.29
C LYS A 174 35.37 -22.89 11.48
N MET A 175 34.54 -23.19 12.48
CA MET A 175 34.95 -24.02 13.63
C MET A 175 35.29 -25.45 13.16
N ALA A 176 34.43 -26.07 12.36
CA ALA A 176 34.67 -27.41 11.82
C ALA A 176 35.89 -27.47 10.88
N GLU A 177 36.12 -26.45 10.04
CA GLU A 177 37.32 -26.35 9.20
C GLU A 177 38.59 -26.25 10.05
N LYS A 178 38.56 -25.48 11.14
CA LYS A 178 39.69 -25.36 12.06
C LYS A 178 40.01 -26.71 12.71
N GLU A 179 39.01 -27.38 13.28
CA GLU A 179 39.18 -28.71 13.90
C GLU A 179 39.72 -29.74 12.89
N LYS A 180 39.16 -29.76 11.67
CA LYS A 180 39.65 -30.64 10.59
C LYS A 180 41.14 -30.40 10.32
N ASN A 181 41.55 -29.14 10.16
CA ASN A 181 42.93 -28.80 9.85
C ASN A 181 43.89 -29.16 11.00
N GLU A 182 43.45 -29.00 12.26
CA GLU A 182 44.22 -29.41 13.43
C GLU A 182 44.40 -30.94 13.52
N LEU A 183 43.37 -31.71 13.14
CA LEU A 183 43.40 -33.19 13.17
C LEU A 183 44.08 -33.83 11.95
N GLU A 184 44.26 -33.10 10.85
CA GLU A 184 44.80 -33.68 9.61
C GLU A 184 46.23 -34.22 9.77
N GLY A 185 47.07 -33.52 10.53
CA GLY A 185 48.44 -33.96 10.86
C GLY A 185 48.47 -35.24 11.69
N PRO A 186 47.84 -35.26 12.88
CA PRO A 186 47.75 -36.45 13.73
C PRO A 186 47.19 -37.68 13.01
N VAL A 187 46.12 -37.51 12.22
CA VAL A 187 45.52 -38.61 11.46
C VAL A 187 46.50 -39.17 10.43
N LYS A 188 47.23 -38.32 9.69
CA LYS A 188 48.26 -38.78 8.76
C LYS A 188 49.36 -39.57 9.46
N GLY A 189 49.78 -39.13 10.65
CA GLY A 189 50.75 -39.85 11.48
C GLY A 189 50.27 -41.24 11.87
N ILE A 190 49.09 -41.34 12.47
CA ILE A 190 48.48 -42.62 12.92
C ILE A 190 48.27 -43.57 11.74
N VAL A 191 47.79 -43.07 10.60
CA VAL A 191 47.60 -43.89 9.39
C VAL A 191 48.93 -44.45 8.88
N MET A 192 50.01 -43.69 8.98
CA MET A 192 51.34 -44.14 8.56
C MET A 192 51.89 -45.21 9.49
N GLU A 193 51.72 -45.05 10.81
CA GLU A 193 52.12 -46.04 11.81
C GLU A 193 51.36 -47.37 11.63
N LEU A 194 50.03 -47.31 11.50
CA LEU A 194 49.20 -48.50 11.22
C LEU A 194 49.59 -49.23 9.94
N ARG A 195 50.05 -48.50 8.91
CA ARG A 195 50.56 -49.11 7.67
C ARG A 195 51.87 -49.86 7.89
N ILE A 196 52.78 -49.30 8.70
CA ILE A 196 54.05 -49.94 9.05
C ILE A 196 53.76 -51.22 9.85
N ASP A 197 52.91 -51.14 10.87
CA ASP A 197 52.54 -52.29 11.71
C ASP A 197 51.91 -53.42 10.91
N ASN A 198 50.99 -53.10 10.00
CA ASN A 198 50.41 -54.09 9.08
C ASN A 198 51.49 -54.72 8.18
N GLY A 199 52.45 -53.93 7.70
CA GLY A 199 53.59 -54.45 6.94
C GLY A 199 54.45 -55.42 7.75
N ILE A 200 54.77 -55.07 9.00
CA ILE A 200 55.52 -55.94 9.92
C ILE A 200 54.75 -57.24 10.18
N ALA A 201 53.44 -57.15 10.44
CA ALA A 201 52.59 -58.31 10.68
C ALA A 201 52.53 -59.24 9.46
N LEU A 202 52.47 -58.70 8.24
CA LEU A 202 52.51 -59.48 7.00
C LEU A 202 53.87 -60.18 6.81
N CYS A 203 54.97 -59.47 7.04
CA CYS A 203 56.32 -60.06 6.96
C CYS A 203 56.52 -61.18 7.99
N ARG A 204 56.06 -60.99 9.24
CA ARG A 204 56.09 -62.03 10.28
C ARG A 204 55.26 -63.25 9.88
N ASN A 205 54.06 -63.05 9.35
CA ASN A 205 53.23 -64.16 8.87
C ASN A 205 53.91 -64.94 7.73
N ARG A 206 54.59 -64.26 6.81
CA ARG A 206 55.36 -64.93 5.75
C ARG A 206 56.53 -65.76 6.29
N LEU A 207 57.29 -65.23 7.25
CA LEU A 207 58.37 -65.98 7.90
C LEU A 207 57.85 -67.28 8.54
N LEU A 208 56.76 -67.18 9.31
CA LEU A 208 56.13 -68.34 9.95
C LEU A 208 55.57 -69.38 8.96
N GLN A 209 55.27 -68.99 7.72
CA GLN A 209 54.84 -69.90 6.66
C GLN A 209 56.00 -70.60 5.94
N VAL A 210 57.20 -70.02 5.95
CA VAL A 210 58.41 -70.60 5.34
C VAL A 210 59.13 -71.56 6.31
N GLU A 211 58.95 -71.37 7.62
CA GLU A 211 59.49 -72.25 8.67
C GLU A 211 58.64 -73.52 8.93
N LYS A 212 57.61 -73.78 8.12
CA LYS A 212 56.83 -75.03 8.11
C LYS A 212 57.13 -75.84 6.85
#